data_AF-A0A1Y5GRB5-F1
#
_entry.id   AF-A0A1Y5GRB5-F1
#
_cell.length_a   1.000
_cell.length_b   1.000
_cell.length_c   1.000
_cell.angle_alpha   90.00
_cell.angle_beta   90.00
_cell.angle_gamma   90.00
#
_symmetry.space_group_name_H-M   'P 1'
#
loop_
_entity.id
_entity.type
_entity.pdbx_description
1 polymer ?
#
loop_
_entity_poly.entity_id
_entity_poly.type
_entity_poly.pdbx_seq_one_letter_code
_entity_poly.pdbx_strand_id
1 'polypeptide(L)'
;MFSKKLFGSMLVISLATSITGCVSLLGLGLNWDDINQHLKHRVVNKASFEHDCPKADIQVTQIDGYTFGAKGCGSRSTYILIPDQRCGPGIWSEKYIDTFCKLVTNSRR
;
A
#
# COMPACT_ATOMS: atom_id res chain seq x y z
N MET A 1 -67.02 10.18 17.95
CA MET A 1 -65.72 10.47 17.31
C MET A 1 -65.19 9.17 16.70
N PHE A 2 -64.96 9.19 15.38
CA PHE A 2 -64.49 8.08 14.53
C PHE A 2 -63.21 7.42 15.11
N SER A 3 -63.12 6.09 15.25
CA SER A 3 -62.87 5.04 14.23
C SER A 3 -61.40 4.86 13.81
N LYS A 4 -60.96 3.59 13.84
CA LYS A 4 -59.86 2.89 13.13
C LYS A 4 -58.53 2.74 13.90
N LYS A 5 -58.06 1.53 14.27
CA LYS A 5 -57.69 0.28 13.54
C LYS A 5 -56.29 0.33 12.87
N LEU A 6 -55.58 -0.81 13.02
CA LEU A 6 -54.49 -1.39 12.22
C LEU A 6 -53.05 -0.88 12.47
N PHE A 7 -52.15 -1.76 12.95
CA PHE A 7 -51.31 -2.71 12.18
C PHE A 7 -50.21 -2.00 11.39
N GLY A 8 -48.95 -2.27 11.73
CA GLY A 8 -47.81 -1.73 11.00
C GLY A 8 -46.49 -2.33 11.46
N SER A 9 -46.34 -3.65 11.33
CA SER A 9 -45.07 -4.36 11.36
C SER A 9 -44.12 -3.73 10.33
N MET A 10 -42.94 -3.26 10.75
CA MET A 10 -41.81 -3.06 9.83
C MET A 10 -40.55 -3.66 10.44
N LEU A 11 -40.52 -4.98 10.32
CA LEU A 11 -39.34 -5.82 10.46
C LEU A 11 -38.45 -5.50 9.25
N VAL A 12 -37.46 -4.63 9.42
CA VAL A 12 -36.50 -4.28 8.35
C VAL A 12 -35.54 -5.47 8.19
N ILE A 13 -35.92 -6.43 7.35
CA ILE A 13 -35.00 -7.46 6.84
C ILE A 13 -34.12 -6.77 5.81
N SER A 14 -32.97 -6.25 6.24
CA SER A 14 -31.88 -5.95 5.30
C SER A 14 -31.40 -7.29 4.74
N LEU A 15 -31.96 -7.67 3.59
CA LEU A 15 -31.38 -8.66 2.69
C LEU A 15 -30.00 -8.15 2.29
N ALA A 16 -28.97 -8.65 2.99
CA ALA A 16 -27.58 -8.51 2.57
C ALA A 16 -27.47 -9.18 1.20
N THR A 17 -27.47 -8.37 0.15
CA THR A 17 -27.32 -8.82 -1.22
C THR A 17 -25.94 -9.45 -1.37
N SER A 18 -25.98 -10.74 -1.65
CA SER A 18 -24.85 -11.63 -1.85
C SER A 18 -23.91 -11.09 -2.92
N ILE A 19 -22.68 -10.81 -2.49
CA ILE A 19 -21.40 -11.10 -3.14
C ILE A 19 -21.56 -11.67 -4.58
N THR A 20 -21.51 -10.81 -5.58
CA THR A 20 -21.06 -11.22 -6.92
C THR A 20 -20.27 -10.07 -7.52
N GLY A 21 -19.21 -9.68 -6.81
CA GLY A 21 -18.13 -8.92 -7.42
C GLY A 21 -17.33 -9.90 -8.26
N CYS A 22 -17.42 -9.80 -9.58
CA CYS A 22 -16.47 -10.41 -10.49
C CYS A 22 -15.08 -9.91 -10.12
N VAL A 23 -14.34 -10.68 -9.31
CA VAL A 23 -12.92 -10.45 -9.09
C VAL A 23 -12.26 -10.65 -10.43
N SER A 24 -11.89 -9.55 -11.08
CA SER A 24 -11.23 -9.53 -12.37
C SER A 24 -9.91 -10.28 -12.24
N LEU A 25 -9.94 -11.57 -12.56
CA LEU A 25 -8.80 -12.43 -12.89
C LEU A 25 -8.26 -12.04 -14.27
N LEU A 26 -7.85 -10.77 -14.42
CA LEU A 26 -7.05 -10.32 -15.56
C LEU A 26 -5.62 -10.15 -15.07
N GLY A 27 -4.91 -11.27 -14.99
CA GLY A 27 -3.47 -11.26 -14.83
C GLY A 27 -2.80 -10.77 -16.09
N LEU A 28 -2.24 -9.56 -16.06
CA LEU A 28 -1.19 -9.09 -16.99
C LEU A 28 -0.37 -8.00 -16.28
N GLY A 29 0.69 -8.40 -15.58
CA GLY A 29 1.69 -7.48 -15.00
C GLY A 29 1.28 -6.78 -13.71
N LEU A 30 2.23 -6.57 -12.79
CA LEU A 30 2.03 -5.66 -11.66
C LEU A 30 1.86 -4.24 -12.23
N ASN A 31 0.82 -3.52 -11.81
CA ASN A 31 0.70 -2.11 -12.13
C ASN A 31 1.82 -1.35 -11.39
N TRP A 32 2.25 -0.21 -11.93
CA TRP A 32 3.20 0.69 -11.25
C TRP A 32 2.73 1.08 -9.85
N ASP A 33 1.42 1.15 -9.63
CA ASP A 33 0.84 1.38 -8.29
C ASP A 33 1.15 0.24 -7.31
N ASP A 34 1.05 -1.02 -7.74
CA ASP A 34 1.37 -2.19 -6.91
C ASP A 34 2.87 -2.23 -6.57
N ILE A 35 3.71 -1.95 -7.57
CA ILE A 35 5.16 -1.84 -7.40
C ILE A 35 5.49 -0.73 -6.40
N ASN A 36 4.88 0.44 -6.55
CA ASN A 36 5.07 1.57 -5.64
C ASN A 36 4.61 1.23 -4.22
N GLN A 37 3.51 0.51 -4.06
CA GLN A 37 3.04 0.05 -2.76
C GLN A 37 4.02 -0.93 -2.11
N HIS A 38 4.55 -1.90 -2.88
CA HIS A 38 5.58 -2.83 -2.40
C HIS A 38 6.85 -2.11 -1.96
N LEU A 39 7.32 -1.15 -2.78
CA LEU A 39 8.49 -0.33 -2.47
C LEU A 39 8.27 0.51 -1.20
N LYS A 40 7.10 1.12 -1.01
CA LYS A 40 6.77 1.84 0.22
C LYS A 40 6.85 0.93 1.44
N HIS A 41 6.37 -0.31 1.35
CA HIS A 41 6.46 -1.26 2.45
C HIS A 41 7.92 -1.62 2.79
N ARG A 42 8.78 -1.77 1.79
CA ARG A 42 10.23 -1.98 2.00
C ARG A 42 10.90 -0.77 2.65
N VAL A 43 10.51 0.45 2.24
CA VAL A 43 11.00 1.69 2.87
C VAL A 43 10.57 1.76 4.33
N VAL A 44 9.33 1.40 4.67
CA VAL A 44 8.86 1.32 6.07
C VAL A 44 9.74 0.38 6.88
N ASN A 45 10.01 -0.83 6.37
CA ASN A 45 10.84 -1.82 7.07
C ASN A 45 12.26 -1.31 7.31
N LYS A 46 12.89 -0.73 6.29
CA LYS A 46 14.25 -0.19 6.39
C LYS A 46 14.32 1.02 7.33
N ALA A 47 13.37 1.95 7.23
CA ALA A 47 13.31 3.12 8.08
C ALA A 47 12.99 2.77 9.54
N SER A 48 12.09 1.80 9.78
CA SER A 48 11.80 1.31 11.13
C SER A 48 13.07 0.80 11.82
N PHE A 49 13.90 0.05 11.09
CA PHE A 49 15.18 -0.42 11.61
C PHE A 49 16.20 0.72 11.78
N GLU A 50 16.40 1.56 10.76
CA GLU A 50 17.41 2.63 10.78
C GLU A 50 17.10 3.74 11.80
N HIS A 51 15.82 3.99 12.06
CA HIS A 51 15.36 5.03 12.98
C HIS A 51 15.08 4.49 14.39
N ASP A 52 15.25 3.18 14.62
CA ASP A 52 14.81 2.47 15.84
C ASP A 52 13.37 2.85 16.23
N CYS A 53 12.46 2.72 15.27
CA CYS A 53 11.12 3.27 15.33
C CYS A 53 10.08 2.22 14.94
N PRO A 54 8.94 2.10 15.64
CA PRO A 54 7.89 1.17 15.24
C PRO A 54 7.42 1.43 13.82
N LYS A 55 7.17 0.38 13.04
CA LYS A 55 6.71 0.50 11.64
C LYS A 55 5.45 1.35 11.50
N ALA A 56 4.55 1.28 12.49
CA ALA A 56 3.31 2.06 12.52
C ALA A 56 3.54 3.58 12.64
N ASP A 57 4.69 3.98 13.20
CA ASP A 57 5.06 5.39 13.39
C ASP A 57 5.90 5.94 12.23
N ILE A 58 6.25 5.09 11.25
CA ILE A 58 6.94 5.49 10.02
C ILE A 58 5.91 5.95 8.99
N GLN A 59 6.06 7.20 8.55
CA GLN A 59 5.33 7.74 7.41
C GLN A 59 6.25 7.81 6.20
N VAL A 60 5.84 7.20 5.09
CA VAL A 60 6.57 7.22 3.82
C VAL A 60 5.86 8.12 2.81
N THR A 61 6.62 8.97 2.14
CA THR A 61 6.15 9.84 1.06
C THR A 61 6.99 9.56 -0.18
N GLN A 62 6.34 9.31 -1.31
CA GLN A 62 7.04 9.23 -2.59
C GLN A 62 7.41 10.66 -3.03
N ILE A 63 8.69 10.92 -3.26
CA ILE A 63 9.21 12.22 -3.67
C ILE A 63 9.24 12.29 -5.21
N ASP A 64 9.72 11.23 -5.85
CA ASP A 64 9.71 11.04 -7.31
C ASP A 64 9.58 9.54 -7.66
N GLY A 65 9.77 9.16 -8.93
CA GLY A 65 9.63 7.76 -9.39
C GLY A 65 10.57 6.76 -8.74
N TYR A 66 11.72 7.19 -8.22
CA TYR A 66 12.75 6.33 -7.61
C TYR A 66 13.12 6.76 -6.19
N THR A 67 12.61 7.88 -5.70
CA THR A 67 13.00 8.47 -4.42
C THR A 67 11.82 8.50 -3.44
N PHE A 68 12.09 8.02 -2.22
CA PHE A 68 11.12 7.95 -1.13
C PHE A 68 11.67 8.67 0.10
N GLY A 69 10.88 9.56 0.70
CA GLY A 69 11.15 10.09 2.03
C GLY A 69 10.49 9.22 3.09
N ALA A 70 11.16 8.98 4.20
CA ALA A 70 10.55 8.42 5.40
C ALA A 70 10.80 9.32 6.61
N LYS A 71 9.77 9.49 7.44
CA LYS A 71 9.84 10.24 8.70
C LYS A 71 9.18 9.42 9.81
N GLY A 72 9.74 9.48 11.01
CA GLY A 72 9.20 8.80 12.19
C GLY A 72 10.17 8.90 13.36
N CYS A 73 9.63 8.91 14.58
CA CYS A 73 10.40 8.99 15.83
C CYS A 73 11.49 10.08 15.85
N GLY A 74 11.16 11.28 15.37
CA GLY A 74 12.09 12.43 15.33
C GLY A 74 13.17 12.38 14.24
N SER A 75 13.26 11.28 13.51
CA SER A 75 14.27 11.08 12.47
C SER A 75 13.67 11.14 11.06
N ARG A 76 14.49 11.53 10.09
CA ARG A 76 14.11 11.64 8.67
C ARG A 76 15.22 11.09 7.80
N SER A 77 14.82 10.33 6.79
CA SER A 77 15.74 9.72 5.83
C SER A 77 15.13 9.76 4.44
N THR A 78 15.99 9.84 3.43
CA THR A 78 15.60 9.70 2.03
C THR A 78 16.19 8.40 1.50
N TYR A 79 15.41 7.66 0.73
CA TYR A 79 15.79 6.39 0.13
C TYR A 79 15.69 6.50 -1.38
N ILE A 80 16.73 6.04 -2.08
CA ILE A 80 16.77 5.97 -3.53
C ILE A 80 16.72 4.51 -3.94
N LEU A 81 15.81 4.21 -4.87
CA LEU A 81 15.79 2.97 -5.60
C LEU A 81 16.88 3.05 -6.67
N ILE A 82 17.90 2.19 -6.55
CA ILE A 82 18.88 2.02 -7.62
C ILE A 82 18.28 1.01 -8.59
N PRO A 83 17.88 1.42 -9.80
CA PRO A 83 17.40 0.48 -10.79
C PRO A 83 18.57 -0.39 -11.26
N ASP A 84 18.51 -1.68 -10.98
CA ASP A 84 19.21 -2.67 -11.79
C ASP A 84 18.53 -2.73 -13.17
N GLN A 85 19.20 -3.19 -14.23
CA GLN A 85 18.56 -3.34 -15.55
C GLN A 85 17.33 -4.27 -15.52
N ARG A 86 17.23 -5.12 -14.48
CA ARG A 86 16.09 -6.00 -14.20
C ARG A 86 15.01 -5.33 -13.34
N CYS A 87 15.23 -4.09 -12.91
CA CYS A 87 14.29 -3.26 -12.16
C CYS A 87 13.65 -2.22 -13.10
N GLY A 88 12.81 -2.68 -14.03
CA GLY A 88 12.10 -1.84 -15.00
C GLY A 88 10.62 -2.24 -15.18
N PRO A 89 9.83 -1.49 -15.97
CA PRO A 89 8.45 -1.86 -16.26
C PRO A 89 8.40 -3.23 -16.97
N GLY A 90 7.60 -4.15 -16.44
CA GLY A 90 7.54 -5.55 -16.91
C GLY A 90 8.19 -6.57 -15.97
N ILE A 91 8.36 -6.27 -14.69
CA ILE A 91 8.79 -7.26 -13.68
C ILE A 91 7.59 -8.14 -13.29
N TRP A 92 7.78 -9.46 -13.38
CA TRP A 92 6.71 -10.45 -13.25
C TRP A 92 6.55 -11.08 -11.85
N SER A 93 7.19 -10.54 -10.79
CA SER A 93 6.89 -10.96 -9.39
C SER A 93 7.53 -10.06 -8.32
N GLU A 94 6.92 -10.00 -7.13
CA GLU A 94 7.46 -9.34 -5.93
C GLU A 94 8.89 -9.81 -5.58
N LYS A 95 9.17 -11.11 -5.77
CA LYS A 95 10.48 -11.72 -5.51
C LYS A 95 11.61 -11.08 -6.32
N TYR A 96 11.33 -10.67 -7.56
CA TYR A 96 12.31 -9.96 -8.39
C TYR A 96 12.59 -8.55 -7.85
N ILE A 97 11.57 -7.86 -7.33
CA ILE A 97 11.74 -6.52 -6.76
C ILE A 97 12.66 -6.58 -5.53
N ASP A 98 12.48 -7.57 -4.66
CA ASP A 98 13.31 -7.72 -3.46
C ASP A 98 14.77 -8.03 -3.80
N THR A 99 15.00 -8.82 -4.85
CA THR A 99 16.32 -9.30 -5.25
C THR A 99 17.11 -8.24 -6.03
N PHE A 100 16.46 -7.54 -6.97
CA PHE A 100 17.15 -6.71 -7.97
C PHE A 100 16.97 -5.21 -7.74
N CYS A 101 15.88 -4.77 -7.11
CA CYS A 101 15.68 -3.35 -6.83
C CYS A 101 16.28 -3.01 -5.46
N LYS A 102 17.47 -2.40 -5.45
CA LYS A 102 18.18 -2.06 -4.22
C LYS A 102 17.74 -0.70 -3.70
N LEU A 103 17.28 -0.64 -2.45
CA LEU A 103 17.04 0.62 -1.74
C LEU A 103 18.28 1.04 -0.95
N VAL A 104 18.77 2.24 -1.21
CA VAL A 104 19.90 2.84 -0.48
C VAL A 104 19.46 4.11 0.23
N THR A 105 19.97 4.33 1.43
CA THR A 105 19.72 5.57 2.16
C THR A 105 20.57 6.68 1.55
N ASN A 106 19.93 7.72 1.06
CA ASN A 106 20.55 8.95 0.57
C ASN A 106 20.96 9.82 1.77
N SER A 107 21.98 9.37 2.50
CA SER A 107 22.62 10.16 3.55
C SER A 107 23.93 10.71 2.99
N ARG A 108 24.05 12.04 2.92
CA ARG A 108 25.38 12.67 2.88
C ARG A 108 25.89 12.60 4.31
N ARG A 109 26.89 11.74 4.55
CA ARG A 109 27.69 11.82 5.77
C ARG A 109 28.50 13.11 5.76
#